data_AF-A0A4Q3G4H5-F1
#
_entry.id   AF-A0A4Q3G4H5-F1
#
_cell.length_a   1.000
_cell.length_b   1.000
_cell.length_c   1.000
_cell.angle_alpha   90.00
_cell.angle_beta   90.00
_cell.angle_gamma   90.00
#
_symmetry.space_group_name_H-M   'P 1'
#
loop_
_entity.id
_entity.type
_entity.pdbx_description
1 polymer ?
#
loop_
_entity_poly.entity_id
_entity_poly.type
_entity_poly.pdbx_seq_one_letter_code
_entity_poly.pdbx_strand_id
1 'polypeptide(L)'
;MTAIQSIRAGESQRAGLGARVRSALAWRWGTQVLAQIMTWASTIAVVRLLSPSDYGLYAMTQAVVTGLAFLNGQSFATSLIQTDRIDERRIGQVFGLLLLLNGGLALAQFLLAPLAARYYGEPLVEPMLQIQALIFLTIPFAALPQELLARRI
;
A
#
# COMPACT_ATOMS: atom_id res chain seq x y z
N MET A 1 48.82 25.44 12.87
CA MET A 1 47.56 25.52 13.66
C MET A 1 46.28 25.17 12.88
N THR A 2 46.33 25.13 11.54
CA THR A 2 45.15 24.92 10.66
C THR A 2 44.67 23.46 10.55
N ALA A 3 45.56 22.47 10.66
CA ALA A 3 45.21 21.05 10.56
C ALA A 3 44.37 20.55 11.75
N ILE A 4 44.64 21.02 12.96
CA ILE A 4 43.91 20.62 14.19
C ILE A 4 42.48 21.18 14.20
N GLN A 5 42.25 22.36 13.62
CA GLN A 5 40.90 22.91 13.46
C GLN A 5 40.04 22.10 12.47
N SER A 6 40.64 21.58 11.39
CA SER A 6 39.93 20.74 10.42
C SER A 6 39.48 19.39 11.00
N ILE A 7 40.28 18.80 11.89
CA ILE A 7 39.96 17.53 12.57
C ILE A 7 38.84 17.73 13.60
N ARG A 8 38.90 18.80 14.42
CA ARG A 8 37.82 19.14 15.37
C ARG A 8 36.50 19.48 14.68
N ALA A 9 36.54 20.12 13.52
CA ALA A 9 35.34 20.41 12.72
C ALA A 9 34.68 19.12 12.19
N GLY A 10 35.47 18.12 11.79
CA GLY A 10 34.97 16.81 11.36
C GLY A 10 34.35 15.98 12.51
N GLU A 11 34.89 16.08 13.73
CA GLU A 11 34.33 15.42 14.91
C GLU A 11 33.01 16.04 15.38
N SER A 12 32.88 17.37 15.37
CA SER A 12 31.63 18.05 15.75
C SER A 12 30.51 17.81 14.73
N GLN A 13 30.85 17.72 13.44
CA GLN A 13 29.90 17.43 12.37
C GLN A 13 29.42 15.97 12.44
N ARG A 14 30.30 15.01 12.76
CA ARG A 14 29.92 13.59 13.01
C ARG A 14 29.03 13.45 14.25
N ALA A 15 29.34 14.15 15.34
CA ALA A 15 28.51 14.17 16.55
C ALA A 15 27.12 14.78 16.28
N GLY A 16 27.04 15.83 15.46
CA GLY A 16 25.79 16.47 15.05
C GLY A 16 24.96 15.64 14.06
N LEU A 17 25.61 14.87 13.17
CA LEU A 17 24.92 14.00 12.21
C LEU A 17 24.21 12.85 12.95
N GLY A 18 24.88 12.20 13.90
CA GLY A 18 24.29 11.12 14.70
C GLY A 18 23.10 11.58 15.55
N ALA A 19 23.15 12.79 16.11
CA ALA A 19 22.01 13.38 16.82
C ALA A 19 20.80 13.64 15.89
N ARG A 20 21.04 14.15 14.66
CA ARG A 20 19.99 14.40 13.66
C ARG A 20 19.40 13.12 13.09
N VAL A 21 20.22 12.09 12.85
CA VAL A 21 19.74 10.78 12.39
C VAL A 21 18.86 10.14 13.46
N ARG A 22 19.25 10.19 14.74
CA ARG A 22 18.43 9.68 15.84
C ARG A 22 17.11 10.44 16.00
N SER A 23 17.11 11.77 15.91
CA SER A 23 15.88 12.55 16.02
C SER A 23 14.95 12.34 14.82
N ALA A 24 15.51 12.26 13.60
CA ALA A 24 14.74 11.95 12.39
C ALA A 24 14.15 10.53 12.44
N LEU A 25 14.91 9.56 12.94
CA LEU A 25 14.44 8.19 13.12
C LEU A 25 13.37 8.11 14.21
N ALA A 26 13.59 8.75 15.37
CA ALA A 26 12.60 8.81 16.45
C ALA A 26 11.30 9.49 15.99
N TRP A 27 11.41 10.55 15.18
CA TRP A 27 10.25 11.21 14.60
C TRP A 27 9.50 10.30 13.63
N ARG A 28 10.20 9.65 12.69
CA ARG A 28 9.61 8.75 11.70
C ARG A 28 8.97 7.51 12.33
N TRP A 29 9.61 6.94 13.35
CA TRP A 29 9.04 5.82 14.09
C TRP A 29 7.89 6.28 15.01
N GLY A 30 8.00 7.46 15.62
CA GLY A 30 6.93 8.04 16.43
C GLY A 30 5.65 8.25 15.62
N THR A 31 5.77 8.82 14.41
CA THR A 31 4.61 9.00 13.51
C THR A 31 4.06 7.66 13.03
N GLN A 32 4.92 6.68 12.73
CA GLN A 32 4.49 5.34 12.31
C GLN A 32 3.73 4.61 13.43
N VAL A 33 4.26 4.64 14.65
CA VAL A 33 3.63 4.02 15.84
C VAL A 33 2.31 4.71 16.14
N LEU A 34 2.26 6.04 16.08
CA LEU A 34 1.02 6.79 16.27
C LEU A 34 -0.04 6.42 15.23
N ALA A 35 0.34 6.33 13.95
CA ALA A 35 -0.56 5.89 12.89
C ALA A 35 -1.07 4.46 13.15
N GLN A 36 -0.20 3.54 13.58
CA GLN A 36 -0.57 2.17 13.88
C GLN A 36 -1.55 2.07 15.07
N ILE A 37 -1.31 2.83 16.13
CA ILE A 37 -2.23 2.93 17.27
C ILE A 37 -3.58 3.47 16.81
N MET A 38 -3.60 4.49 15.96
CA MET A 38 -4.85 5.03 15.40
C MET A 38 -5.58 3.99 14.55
N THR A 39 -4.86 3.22 13.73
CA THR A 39 -5.45 2.10 12.97
C THR A 39 -6.07 1.08 13.91
N TRP A 40 -5.36 0.62 14.94
CA TRP A 40 -5.90 -0.37 15.89
C TRP A 40 -7.07 0.18 16.71
N ALA A 41 -6.98 1.42 17.18
CA ALA A 41 -8.06 2.07 17.90
C ALA A 41 -9.32 2.16 17.01
N SER A 42 -9.14 2.53 15.74
CA SER A 42 -10.21 2.54 14.75
C SER A 42 -10.80 1.14 14.53
N THR A 43 -9.97 0.11 14.31
CA THR A 43 -10.44 -1.28 14.15
C THR A 43 -11.25 -1.74 15.37
N ILE A 44 -10.74 -1.55 16.58
CA ILE A 44 -11.42 -1.95 17.83
C ILE A 44 -12.72 -1.17 18.03
N ALA A 45 -12.73 0.13 17.72
CA ALA A 45 -13.93 0.95 17.80
C ALA A 45 -14.99 0.48 16.79
N VAL A 46 -14.61 0.20 15.54
CA VAL A 46 -15.52 -0.31 14.50
C VAL A 46 -16.11 -1.67 14.91
N VAL A 47 -15.29 -2.58 15.47
CA VAL A 47 -15.76 -3.88 16.02
C VAL A 47 -16.79 -3.69 17.14
N ARG A 48 -16.66 -2.65 17.96
CA ARG A 48 -17.59 -2.36 19.05
C ARG A 48 -18.84 -1.57 18.62
N LEU A 49 -18.77 -0.85 17.50
CA LEU A 49 -19.85 -0.01 16.99
C LEU A 49 -20.75 -0.76 15.99
N LEU A 50 -20.22 -1.74 15.27
CA LEU A 50 -21.02 -2.63 14.41
C LEU A 50 -21.73 -3.70 15.24
N SER A 51 -22.97 -4.01 14.86
CA SER A 51 -23.56 -5.31 15.16
C SER A 51 -22.56 -6.40 14.72
N PRO A 52 -22.26 -7.43 15.54
CA PRO A 52 -21.30 -8.48 15.17
C PRO A 52 -21.59 -9.17 13.83
N SER A 53 -22.83 -9.10 13.32
CA SER A 53 -23.22 -9.55 11.99
C SER A 53 -22.49 -8.83 10.85
N ASP A 54 -22.42 -7.50 10.90
CA ASP A 54 -22.00 -6.67 9.76
C ASP A 54 -20.48 -6.66 9.64
N TYR A 55 -19.79 -6.77 10.77
CA TYR A 55 -18.33 -6.83 10.81
C TYR A 55 -17.83 -8.19 10.31
N GLY A 56 -18.57 -9.27 10.62
CA GLY A 56 -18.31 -10.60 10.08
C GLY A 56 -18.42 -10.61 8.56
N LEU A 57 -19.49 -10.00 8.02
CA LEU A 57 -19.70 -9.89 6.58
C LEU A 57 -18.55 -9.13 5.88
N TYR A 58 -18.15 -7.97 6.43
CA TYR A 58 -17.00 -7.24 5.91
C TYR A 58 -15.71 -8.07 6.00
N ALA A 59 -15.43 -8.71 7.12
CA ALA A 59 -14.24 -9.54 7.31
C ALA A 59 -14.16 -10.71 6.32
N MET A 60 -15.29 -11.37 6.01
CA MET A 60 -15.36 -12.41 4.97
C MET A 60 -14.95 -11.86 3.61
N THR A 61 -15.50 -10.71 3.20
CA THR A 61 -15.14 -10.10 1.91
C THR A 61 -13.67 -9.66 1.89
N GLN A 62 -13.15 -9.13 3.00
CA GLN A 62 -11.76 -8.70 3.11
C GLN A 62 -10.76 -9.85 3.02
N ALA A 63 -11.09 -11.03 3.53
CA ALA A 63 -10.23 -12.21 3.38
C ALA A 63 -10.01 -12.56 1.91
N VAL A 64 -11.09 -12.51 1.10
CA VAL A 64 -11.03 -12.76 -0.35
C VAL A 64 -10.25 -11.66 -1.06
N VAL A 65 -10.58 -10.39 -0.80
CA VAL A 65 -9.91 -9.24 -1.42
C VAL A 65 -8.42 -9.25 -1.12
N THR A 66 -8.03 -9.48 0.15
CA THR A 66 -6.63 -9.51 0.56
C THR A 66 -5.90 -10.71 -0.06
N GLY A 67 -6.55 -11.88 -0.13
CA GLY A 67 -6.00 -13.05 -0.81
C GLY A 67 -5.74 -12.80 -2.30
N LEU A 68 -6.66 -12.15 -3.00
CA LEU A 68 -6.46 -11.76 -4.40
C LEU A 68 -5.44 -10.63 -4.56
N ALA A 69 -5.43 -9.65 -3.66
CA ALA A 69 -4.46 -8.57 -3.66
C ALA A 69 -3.02 -9.08 -3.42
N PHE A 70 -2.85 -10.17 -2.67
CA PHE A 70 -1.56 -10.83 -2.52
C PHE A 70 -1.01 -11.33 -3.87
N LEU A 71 -1.89 -11.80 -4.78
CA LEU A 71 -1.52 -12.20 -6.14
C LEU A 71 -1.18 -11.02 -7.06
N ASN A 72 -1.73 -9.83 -6.78
CA ASN A 72 -1.42 -8.60 -7.52
C ASN A 72 0.06 -8.22 -7.39
N GLY A 73 0.71 -8.66 -6.30
CA GLY A 73 2.15 -8.51 -6.11
C GLY A 73 2.55 -7.04 -6.22
N GLN A 74 2.42 -6.28 -5.14
CA GLN A 74 3.01 -4.93 -5.06
C GLN A 74 4.50 -4.92 -5.48
N SER A 75 5.18 -6.07 -5.40
CA SER A 75 6.54 -6.33 -5.90
C SER A 75 6.70 -6.32 -7.43
N PHE A 76 5.71 -6.73 -8.22
CA PHE A 76 5.81 -6.79 -9.68
C PHE A 76 5.73 -5.39 -10.30
N ALA A 77 4.80 -4.56 -9.80
CA ALA A 77 4.67 -3.17 -10.20
C ALA A 77 5.90 -2.32 -9.83
N THR A 78 6.43 -2.48 -8.60
CA THR A 78 7.63 -1.74 -8.15
C THR A 78 8.91 -2.18 -8.87
N SER A 79 9.07 -3.47 -9.19
CA SER A 79 10.25 -3.96 -9.93
C SER A 79 10.27 -3.46 -11.38
N LEU A 80 9.10 -3.38 -12.03
CA LEU A 80 9.00 -2.95 -13.42
C LEU A 80 9.29 -1.45 -13.59
N ILE A 81 9.04 -0.65 -12.55
CA ILE A 81 9.21 0.81 -12.57
C ILE A 81 10.65 1.24 -12.21
N GLN A 82 11.52 0.33 -11.73
CA GLN A 82 12.89 0.67 -11.31
C GLN A 82 13.98 0.57 -12.41
N THR A 83 13.64 0.50 -13.70
CA THR A 83 14.68 0.46 -14.77
C THR A 83 15.11 1.86 -15.25
N ASP A 84 16.41 2.04 -15.41
CA ASP A 84 17.18 3.31 -15.41
C ASP A 84 16.99 4.33 -16.55
N ARG A 85 16.14 4.09 -17.56
CA ARG A 85 15.78 5.11 -18.56
C ARG A 85 14.35 4.90 -19.03
N ILE A 86 13.46 5.81 -18.64
CA ILE A 86 12.04 5.72 -19.00
C ILE A 86 11.74 6.77 -20.06
N ASP A 87 11.53 6.31 -21.29
CA ASP A 87 10.86 7.06 -22.35
C ASP A 87 9.34 7.08 -22.10
N GLU A 88 8.62 8.10 -22.57
CA GLU A 88 7.15 8.22 -22.43
C GLU A 88 6.41 6.95 -22.92
N ARG A 89 6.96 6.30 -23.96
CA ARG A 89 6.42 5.06 -24.52
C ARG A 89 6.46 3.89 -23.53
N ARG A 90 7.47 3.82 -22.68
CA ARG A 90 7.62 2.76 -21.67
C ARG A 90 6.66 2.97 -20.49
N ILE A 91 6.33 4.22 -20.15
CA ILE A 91 5.28 4.55 -19.16
C ILE A 91 3.94 3.99 -19.62
N GLY A 92 3.57 4.23 -20.89
CA GLY A 92 2.33 3.70 -21.47
C GLY A 92 2.28 2.17 -21.47
N GLN A 93 3.41 1.50 -21.73
CA GLN A 93 3.49 0.02 -21.67
C GLN A 93 3.29 -0.51 -20.25
N VAL A 94 3.94 0.10 -19.26
CA VAL A 94 3.79 -0.28 -17.85
C VAL A 94 2.36 -0.04 -17.38
N PHE A 95 1.78 1.11 -17.72
CA PHE A 95 0.39 1.41 -17.41
C PHE A 95 -0.59 0.42 -18.04
N GLY A 96 -0.40 0.09 -19.31
CA GLY A 96 -1.21 -0.92 -20.00
C GLY A 96 -1.11 -2.29 -19.33
N LEU A 97 0.09 -2.71 -18.92
CA LEU A 97 0.28 -3.95 -18.19
C LEU A 97 -0.42 -3.94 -16.81
N LEU A 98 -0.30 -2.83 -16.07
CA LEU A 98 -0.99 -2.66 -14.78
C LEU A 98 -2.51 -2.71 -14.97
N LEU A 99 -3.04 -2.08 -16.01
CA LEU A 99 -4.46 -2.09 -16.32
C LEU A 99 -4.95 -3.50 -16.66
N LEU A 100 -4.19 -4.26 -17.46
CA LEU A 100 -4.52 -5.65 -17.79
C LEU A 100 -4.48 -6.57 -16.56
N LEU A 101 -3.45 -6.46 -15.72
CA LEU A 101 -3.31 -7.26 -14.51
C LEU A 101 -4.44 -6.96 -13.50
N ASN A 102 -4.68 -5.68 -13.22
CA ASN A 102 -5.72 -5.27 -12.28
C ASN A 102 -7.12 -5.51 -12.84
N GLY A 103 -7.33 -5.33 -14.15
CA GLY A 103 -8.57 -5.70 -14.83
C GLY A 103 -8.83 -7.20 -14.76
N GLY A 104 -7.81 -8.03 -14.96
CA GLY A 104 -7.89 -9.48 -14.80
C GLY A 104 -8.26 -9.89 -13.37
N LEU A 105 -7.69 -9.24 -12.35
CA LEU A 105 -8.03 -9.48 -10.95
C LEU A 105 -9.44 -9.01 -10.60
N ALA A 106 -9.86 -7.84 -11.09
CA ALA A 106 -11.23 -7.36 -10.92
C ALA A 106 -12.24 -8.35 -11.52
N LEU A 107 -11.98 -8.83 -12.75
CA LEU A 107 -12.82 -9.82 -13.41
C LEU A 107 -12.82 -11.14 -12.65
N ALA A 108 -11.65 -11.63 -12.22
CA ALA A 108 -11.55 -12.85 -11.43
C ALA A 108 -12.34 -12.74 -10.13
N GLN A 109 -12.21 -11.63 -9.39
CA GLN A 109 -12.99 -11.40 -8.17
C GLN A 109 -14.49 -11.38 -8.46
N PHE A 110 -14.91 -10.67 -9.50
CA PHE A 110 -16.31 -10.56 -9.88
C PHE A 110 -16.92 -11.95 -10.19
N LEU A 111 -16.18 -12.79 -10.92
CA LEU A 111 -16.61 -14.15 -11.25
C LEU A 111 -16.54 -15.12 -10.05
N LEU A 112 -15.61 -14.91 -9.11
CA LEU A 112 -15.47 -15.72 -7.90
C LEU A 112 -16.45 -15.29 -6.79
N ALA A 113 -17.02 -14.09 -6.84
CA ALA A 113 -17.97 -13.56 -5.86
C ALA A 113 -19.15 -14.52 -5.53
N PRO A 114 -19.88 -15.09 -6.52
CA PRO A 114 -20.97 -16.02 -6.21
C PRO A 114 -20.46 -17.33 -5.56
N LEU A 115 -19.27 -17.80 -5.92
CA LEU A 115 -18.67 -18.98 -5.30
C LEU A 115 -18.31 -18.70 -3.83
N ALA A 116 -17.73 -17.52 -3.55
CA ALA A 116 -17.42 -17.08 -2.20
C ALA A 116 -18.70 -16.93 -1.34
N ALA A 117 -19.75 -16.33 -1.87
CA ALA A 117 -21.03 -16.21 -1.15
C ALA A 117 -21.63 -17.57 -0.78
N ARG A 118 -21.53 -18.55 -1.68
CA ARG A 118 -21.93 -19.94 -1.41
C ARG A 118 -21.04 -20.62 -0.36
N TYR A 119 -19.73 -20.36 -0.39
CA TYR A 119 -18.79 -20.92 0.58
C TYR A 119 -19.03 -20.39 2.00
N TYR A 120 -19.29 -19.09 2.13
CA TYR A 120 -19.59 -18.46 3.42
C TYR A 120 -21.04 -18.63 3.87
N GLY A 121 -21.93 -19.06 2.98
CA GLY A 121 -23.36 -19.23 3.27
C GLY A 121 -24.12 -17.90 3.42
N GLU A 122 -23.56 -16.80 2.94
CA GLU A 122 -24.06 -15.44 3.17
C GLU A 122 -24.27 -14.70 1.84
N PRO A 123 -25.53 -14.47 1.39
CA PRO A 123 -25.83 -13.88 0.09
C PRO A 123 -25.28 -12.46 -0.09
N LEU A 124 -25.14 -11.70 0.98
CA LEU A 124 -24.63 -10.33 0.92
C LEU A 124 -23.14 -10.26 0.53
N VAL A 125 -22.38 -11.34 0.67
CA VAL A 125 -20.96 -11.41 0.28
C VAL A 125 -20.79 -11.19 -1.23
N GLU A 126 -21.72 -11.70 -2.04
CA GLU A 126 -21.65 -11.59 -3.51
C GLU A 126 -21.66 -10.12 -3.99
N PRO A 127 -22.71 -9.32 -3.73
CA PRO A 127 -22.77 -7.94 -4.19
C PRO A 127 -21.64 -7.10 -3.59
N MET A 128 -21.20 -7.39 -2.37
CA MET A 128 -20.07 -6.69 -1.75
C MET A 128 -18.75 -6.97 -2.49
N LEU A 129 -18.46 -8.23 -2.84
CA LEU A 129 -17.26 -8.57 -3.60
C LEU A 129 -17.29 -8.02 -5.02
N GLN A 130 -18.47 -8.01 -5.66
CA GLN A 130 -18.66 -7.42 -6.98
C GLN A 130 -18.37 -5.91 -6.96
N ILE A 131 -18.87 -5.18 -5.95
CA ILE A 131 -18.56 -3.75 -5.78
C ILE A 131 -17.08 -3.54 -5.45
N GLN A 132 -16.51 -4.34 -4.56
CA GLN A 132 -15.10 -4.26 -4.17
C GLN A 132 -14.15 -4.59 -5.32
N ALA A 133 -14.60 -5.24 -6.40
CA ALA A 133 -13.76 -5.52 -7.56
C ALA A 133 -13.29 -4.22 -8.26
N LEU A 134 -14.05 -3.13 -8.12
CA LEU A 134 -13.71 -1.80 -8.64
C LEU A 134 -12.46 -1.21 -7.97
N ILE A 135 -12.10 -1.67 -6.77
CA ILE A 135 -10.89 -1.23 -6.07
C ILE A 135 -9.65 -1.52 -6.92
N PHE A 136 -9.56 -2.72 -7.51
CA PHE A 136 -8.43 -3.10 -8.36
C PHE A 136 -8.30 -2.19 -9.58
N LEU A 137 -9.41 -1.81 -10.20
CA LEU A 137 -9.40 -0.91 -11.36
C LEU A 137 -8.86 0.48 -11.03
N THR A 138 -8.90 0.89 -9.77
CA THR A 138 -8.42 2.19 -9.31
C THR A 138 -6.89 2.20 -9.08
N ILE A 139 -6.29 1.03 -8.82
CA ILE A 139 -4.85 0.90 -8.48
C ILE A 139 -3.91 1.45 -9.58
N PRO A 140 -4.07 1.14 -10.88
CA PRO A 140 -3.18 1.66 -11.94
C PRO A 140 -3.15 3.19 -12.01
N PHE A 141 -4.28 3.84 -11.73
CA PHE A 141 -4.42 5.30 -11.77
C PHE A 141 -3.77 5.98 -10.57
N ALA A 142 -3.70 5.32 -9.41
CA ALA A 142 -3.01 5.81 -8.23
C ALA A 142 -1.49 5.57 -8.29
N ALA A 143 -1.07 4.43 -8.85
CA ALA A 143 0.34 4.04 -8.89
C ALA A 143 1.20 4.96 -9.76
N LEU A 144 0.71 5.38 -10.94
CA LEU A 144 1.47 6.22 -11.87
C LEU A 144 1.88 7.59 -11.30
N PRO A 145 0.95 8.41 -10.75
CA PRO A 145 1.31 9.72 -10.18
C PRO A 145 2.27 9.61 -8.99
N GLN A 146 2.11 8.60 -8.14
CA GLN A 146 2.97 8.40 -6.97
C GLN A 146 4.43 8.14 -7.36
N GLU A 147 4.66 7.32 -8.38
CA GLU A 147 6.01 7.00 -8.86
C GLU A 147 6.64 8.16 -9.63
N LEU A 148 5.86 8.92 -10.40
CA LEU A 148 6.32 10.15 -11.05
C LEU A 148 6.71 11.23 -10.04
N LEU A 149 5.96 11.34 -8.93
CA LEU A 149 6.27 12.27 -7.85
C LEU A 149 7.52 11.82 -7.07
N ALA A 150 7.62 10.54 -6.72
CA ALA A 150 8.78 9.98 -6.01
C ALA A 150 10.10 10.15 -6.79
N ARG A 151 10.04 10.18 -8.12
CA ARG A 151 11.20 10.47 -8.99
C ARG A 151 11.60 11.94 -9.05
N ARG A 152 10.70 12.88 -8.75
CA ARG A 152 10.97 14.33 -8.79
C ARG A 152 11.55 14.88 -7.48
N ILE A 153 11.50 14.11 -6.39
CA ILE A 153 11.98 14.48 -5.04
C ILE A 153 13.31 13.77 -4.79
#